data_AF-A0A1U7CVE2-F1
#
_entry.id   AF-A0A1U7CVE2-F1
#
_cell.length_a   1.000
_cell.length_b   1.000
_cell.length_c   1.000
_cell.angle_alpha   90.00
_cell.angle_beta   90.00
_cell.angle_gamma   90.00
#
_symmetry.space_group_name_H-M   'P 1'
#
loop_
_entity.id
_entity.type
_entity.pdbx_description
1 polymer ?
#
loop_
_entity_poly.entity_id
_entity_poly.type
_entity_poly.pdbx_seq_one_letter_code
_entity_poly.pdbx_strand_id
1 'polypeptide(L)'
;MTDSKTSLEIVFSTDPPILWANGEGLGLGVWLFLIGAGLVGLVMELVRFSLRVRRAALQGKQARRAGRESRADDFPDGLAAVALIPKEPNFRDSRYGRYAGPFHPEDGAKPGPPMPWGKVASPALRGRVALVSMFIGSDGRSWTDSEIARWTTSIEWVARWIRQEADRYGAEVAVGVADTYFSVEGDRTPETEIGYGWEGAGLGLFEMNSITRSLTLMSRAAAQLGFHDSVDFVREVGGRLGSAIPVWLLHLRRAGRSFAVPLDLTELDGVSLALCYAHSKNFSDSIVRSPTPDAAMIAHEVLHLFGASDKYGVPLASFRPGLVTNRDIMRMDVSRLERLRVDPLTARELGWGDAAPVSKPEEPAGSPG
;
A
#
# COMPACT_ATOMS: atom_id res chain seq x y z
N MET A 1 -28.27 -7.19 -70.62
CA MET A 1 -26.89 -7.31 -71.10
C MET A 1 -26.01 -7.05 -69.89
N THR A 2 -25.69 -8.09 -69.10
CA THR A 2 -24.63 -9.09 -69.30
C THR A 2 -23.22 -8.50 -69.12
N ASP A 3 -22.42 -9.31 -68.44
CA ASP A 3 -20.97 -9.25 -68.24
C ASP A 3 -20.41 -8.35 -67.13
N SER A 4 -19.43 -8.79 -66.35
CA SER A 4 -18.79 -10.10 -66.12
C SER A 4 -17.61 -9.84 -65.19
N LYS A 5 -17.43 -10.69 -64.17
CA LYS A 5 -16.15 -11.16 -63.58
C LYS A 5 -15.22 -10.06 -63.00
N THR A 6 -14.63 -10.21 -61.82
CA THR A 6 -13.66 -11.27 -61.55
C THR A 6 -13.41 -11.31 -60.03
N SER A 7 -13.80 -12.40 -59.39
CA SER A 7 -13.42 -12.72 -58.02
C SER A 7 -12.04 -13.36 -58.06
N LEU A 8 -11.06 -12.76 -57.38
CA LEU A 8 -9.73 -13.32 -57.17
C LEU A 8 -9.79 -14.24 -55.94
N GLU A 9 -9.96 -15.54 -56.17
CA GLU A 9 -9.65 -16.56 -55.17
C GLU A 9 -8.12 -16.74 -55.12
N ILE A 10 -7.51 -16.23 -54.05
CA ILE A 10 -6.14 -16.60 -53.68
C ILE A 10 -6.25 -17.74 -52.68
N VAL A 11 -6.05 -18.96 -53.18
CA VAL A 11 -5.85 -20.17 -52.39
C VAL A 11 -4.38 -20.18 -51.94
N PHE A 12 -4.13 -19.80 -50.68
CA PHE A 12 -2.90 -20.20 -49.99
C PHE A 12 -3.22 -21.38 -49.08
N SER A 13 -2.96 -22.58 -49.60
CA SER A 13 -2.78 -23.77 -48.77
C SER A 13 -1.46 -23.64 -48.04
N THR A 14 -1.53 -23.51 -46.72
CA THR A 14 -0.40 -23.66 -45.81
C THR A 14 -0.73 -24.77 -44.82
N ASP A 15 -0.98 -25.97 -45.34
CA ASP A 15 -0.79 -27.16 -44.51
C ASP A 15 0.71 -27.40 -44.42
N PRO A 16 1.33 -27.31 -43.22
CA PRO A 16 2.71 -27.71 -43.06
C PRO A 16 2.82 -29.20 -43.43
N PRO A 17 3.92 -29.64 -44.06
CA PRO A 17 4.14 -31.05 -44.29
C PRO A 17 4.15 -31.74 -42.92
N ILE A 18 3.09 -32.51 -42.66
CA ILE A 18 3.01 -33.40 -41.52
C ILE A 18 3.98 -34.54 -41.80
N LEU A 19 5.24 -34.30 -41.47
CA LEU A 19 6.29 -35.30 -41.34
C LEU A 19 5.93 -36.18 -40.15
N TRP A 20 5.08 -37.18 -40.41
CA TRP A 20 4.94 -38.36 -39.56
C TRP A 20 6.26 -39.13 -39.63
N ALA A 21 7.18 -38.78 -38.74
CA ALA A 21 8.32 -39.62 -38.43
C ALA A 21 7.82 -40.81 -37.59
N ASN A 22 7.75 -41.99 -38.22
CA ASN A 22 7.64 -43.30 -37.56
C ASN A 22 8.91 -43.56 -36.73
N GLY A 23 9.02 -42.88 -35.59
CA GLY A 23 10.09 -43.02 -34.62
C GLY A 23 9.48 -43.21 -33.22
N GLU A 24 8.82 -44.35 -33.01
CA GLU A 24 8.06 -44.69 -31.79
C GLU A 24 8.91 -44.78 -30.50
N GLY A 25 10.23 -44.55 -30.55
CA GLY A 25 11.11 -44.58 -29.38
C GLY A 25 11.60 -43.23 -28.84
N LEU A 26 11.72 -42.20 -29.70
CA LEU A 26 12.40 -40.94 -29.32
C LEU A 26 11.46 -39.92 -28.66
N GLY A 27 10.18 -39.91 -29.03
CA GLY A 27 9.21 -38.94 -28.50
C GLY A 27 8.96 -39.09 -27.00
N LEU A 28 8.81 -40.33 -26.52
CA LEU A 28 8.45 -40.58 -25.12
C LEU A 28 9.61 -40.26 -24.15
N GLY A 29 10.85 -40.54 -24.56
CA GLY A 29 12.05 -40.19 -23.78
C GLY A 29 12.23 -38.67 -23.62
N VAL A 30 11.99 -37.90 -24.69
CA VAL A 30 12.06 -36.42 -24.65
C VAL A 30 10.97 -35.85 -23.75
N TRP A 31 9.74 -36.35 -23.82
CA TRP A 31 8.64 -35.90 -22.95
C TRP A 31 8.90 -36.21 -21.47
N LEU A 32 9.39 -37.41 -21.15
CA LEU A 32 9.76 -37.77 -19.78
C LEU A 32 10.90 -36.89 -19.24
N PHE A 33 11.88 -36.56 -20.07
CA PHE A 33 12.95 -35.64 -19.70
C PHE A 33 12.42 -34.22 -19.41
N LEU A 34 11.55 -33.68 -20.27
CA LEU A 34 10.95 -32.35 -20.08
C LEU A 34 10.08 -32.28 -18.83
N ILE A 35 9.27 -33.32 -18.57
CA ILE A 35 8.45 -33.40 -17.35
C ILE A 35 9.36 -33.51 -16.12
N GLY A 36 10.40 -34.35 -16.17
CA GLY A 36 11.39 -34.48 -15.10
C GLY A 36 12.10 -33.17 -14.79
N ALA A 37 12.58 -32.47 -15.83
CA ALA A 37 13.20 -31.16 -15.69
C ALA A 37 12.23 -30.11 -15.12
N GLY A 38 10.98 -30.12 -15.58
CA GLY A 38 9.92 -29.24 -15.07
C GLY A 38 9.61 -29.47 -13.59
N LEU A 39 9.50 -30.73 -13.17
CA LEU A 39 9.30 -31.11 -11.77
C LEU A 39 10.49 -30.72 -10.89
N VAL A 40 11.72 -30.93 -11.34
CA VAL A 40 12.92 -30.49 -10.61
C VAL A 40 12.95 -28.97 -10.46
N GLY A 41 12.61 -28.23 -11.53
CA GLY A 41 12.47 -26.77 -11.48
C GLY A 41 11.42 -26.31 -10.47
N LEU A 42 10.24 -26.95 -10.46
CA LEU A 42 9.16 -26.67 -9.51
C LEU A 42 9.60 -26.93 -8.06
N VAL A 43 10.24 -28.07 -7.79
CA VAL A 43 10.74 -28.43 -6.46
C VAL A 43 11.81 -27.44 -6.00
N MET A 44 12.72 -27.02 -6.89
CA MET A 44 13.72 -26.01 -6.58
C MET A 44 13.11 -24.65 -6.23
N GLU A 45 12.06 -24.21 -6.93
CA GLU A 45 11.33 -22.98 -6.58
C GLU A 45 10.55 -23.11 -5.27
N LEU A 46 9.92 -24.26 -4.99
CA LEU A 46 9.29 -24.54 -3.69
C LEU A 46 10.30 -24.52 -2.53
N VAL A 47 11.50 -25.08 -2.74
CA VAL A 47 12.59 -25.04 -1.75
C VAL A 47 13.07 -23.60 -1.57
N ARG A 48 13.31 -22.84 -2.64
CA ARG A 48 13.68 -21.42 -2.56
C ARG A 48 12.62 -20.60 -1.84
N PHE A 49 11.34 -20.82 -2.14
CA PHE A 49 10.22 -20.17 -1.49
C PHE A 49 10.16 -20.50 0.00
N SER A 50 10.25 -21.77 0.37
CA SER A 50 10.25 -22.18 1.79
C SER A 50 11.46 -21.64 2.57
N LEU A 51 12.64 -21.55 1.94
CA LEU A 51 13.82 -20.91 2.52
C LEU A 51 13.65 -19.40 2.68
N ARG A 52 13.03 -18.71 1.70
CA ARG A 52 12.68 -17.29 1.81
C ARG A 52 11.71 -17.05 2.96
N VAL A 53 10.64 -17.86 3.06
CA VAL A 53 9.66 -17.79 4.17
C VAL A 53 10.34 -18.02 5.52
N ARG A 54 11.23 -19.02 5.64
CA ARG A 54 11.97 -19.28 6.88
C ARG A 54 12.93 -18.16 7.25
N ARG A 55 13.65 -17.58 6.28
CA ARG A 55 14.54 -16.43 6.51
C ARG A 55 13.75 -15.20 6.92
N ALA A 56 12.63 -14.91 6.26
CA ALA A 56 11.73 -13.82 6.64
C ALA A 56 11.17 -14.03 8.06
N ALA A 57 10.79 -15.26 8.43
CA ALA A 57 10.35 -15.57 9.79
C ALA A 57 11.47 -15.41 10.84
N LEU A 58 12.72 -15.76 10.51
CA LEU A 58 13.88 -15.58 11.40
C LEU A 58 14.27 -14.10 11.53
N GLN A 59 14.29 -13.35 10.43
CA GLN A 59 14.51 -11.90 10.43
C GLN A 59 13.39 -11.18 11.20
N GLY A 60 12.13 -11.58 11.03
CA GLY A 60 11.02 -11.08 11.82
C GLY A 60 11.20 -11.36 13.32
N LYS A 61 11.71 -12.53 13.71
CA LYS A 61 12.05 -12.83 15.12
C LYS A 61 13.21 -11.99 15.65
N GLN A 62 14.23 -11.71 14.84
CA GLN A 62 15.36 -10.85 15.22
C GLN A 62 14.94 -9.37 15.32
N ALA A 63 14.17 -8.85 14.36
CA ALA A 63 13.59 -7.52 14.41
C ALA A 63 12.65 -7.33 15.62
N ARG A 64 11.86 -8.36 15.96
CA ARG A 64 11.03 -8.39 17.18
C ARG A 64 11.86 -8.33 18.47
N ARG A 65 13.08 -8.87 18.47
CA ARG A 65 14.01 -8.81 19.64
C ARG A 65 14.72 -7.46 19.71
N ALA A 66 15.24 -6.96 18.59
CA ALA A 66 15.90 -5.66 18.53
C ALA A 66 14.96 -4.51 18.89
N GLY A 67 13.70 -4.58 18.47
CA GLY A 67 12.67 -3.59 18.81
C GLY A 67 12.04 -3.74 20.21
N ARG A 68 12.61 -4.55 21.11
CA ARG A 68 12.13 -4.68 22.51
C ARG A 68 13.01 -3.92 23.50
N GLU A 69 14.18 -3.45 23.08
CA GLU A 69 15.17 -2.81 23.96
C GLU A 69 15.23 -1.28 23.81
N SER A 70 14.50 -0.70 22.86
CA SER A 70 14.47 0.74 22.63
C SER A 70 13.03 1.20 22.45
N ARG A 71 12.43 1.73 23.53
CA ARG A 71 11.17 2.47 23.47
C ARG A 71 11.28 3.47 22.32
N ALA A 72 10.42 3.35 21.32
CA ALA A 72 10.44 4.24 20.18
C ALA A 72 10.21 5.68 20.68
N ASP A 73 11.19 6.56 20.46
CA ASP A 73 11.02 7.98 20.76
C ASP A 73 9.80 8.52 19.99
N ASP A 74 8.91 9.21 20.72
CA ASP A 74 7.72 9.79 20.12
C ASP A 74 8.12 10.93 19.16
N PHE A 75 7.22 11.26 18.24
CA PHE A 75 7.37 12.45 17.42
C PHE A 75 6.98 13.69 18.23
N PRO A 76 7.84 14.72 18.34
CA PRO A 76 7.46 15.99 18.95
C PRO A 76 6.18 16.51 18.28
N ASP A 77 5.16 16.80 19.09
CA ASP A 77 3.83 17.25 18.64
C ASP A 77 3.13 16.34 17.63
N GLY A 78 3.55 15.08 17.52
CA GLY A 78 3.06 14.13 16.51
C GLY A 78 3.56 14.41 15.09
N LEU A 79 4.58 15.26 14.93
CA LEU A 79 5.11 15.67 13.63
C LEU A 79 6.46 15.01 13.31
N ALA A 80 6.54 14.46 12.10
CA ALA A 80 7.78 13.97 11.52
C ALA A 80 8.39 15.05 10.62
N ALA A 81 9.49 15.66 11.08
CA ALA A 81 10.14 16.72 10.32
C ALA A 81 10.81 16.17 9.05
N VAL A 82 10.40 16.66 7.88
CA VAL A 82 11.06 16.38 6.60
C VAL A 82 11.86 17.62 6.23
N ALA A 83 13.19 17.58 6.38
CA ALA A 83 14.06 18.71 6.08
C ALA A 83 14.25 18.94 4.56
N LEU A 84 13.16 19.25 3.86
CA LEU A 84 13.11 19.54 2.43
C LEU A 84 12.80 21.02 2.21
N ILE A 85 13.47 21.69 1.28
CA ILE A 85 13.33 23.13 0.97
C ILE A 85 13.32 23.27 -0.55
N PRO A 86 12.54 24.20 -1.15
CA PRO A 86 11.65 25.17 -0.52
C PRO A 86 10.30 24.58 -0.04
N LYS A 87 9.79 25.10 1.09
CA LYS A 87 8.43 24.83 1.58
C LYS A 87 7.61 26.10 1.58
N GLU A 88 6.39 26.01 1.11
CA GLU A 88 5.36 27.03 1.29
C GLU A 88 4.46 26.64 2.47
N PRO A 89 4.25 27.52 3.46
CA PRO A 89 3.41 27.19 4.61
C PRO A 89 1.95 26.99 4.16
N ASN A 90 1.27 25.99 4.73
CA ASN A 90 -0.16 25.84 4.51
C ASN A 90 -0.91 26.96 5.26
N PHE A 91 -1.73 27.73 4.55
CA PHE A 91 -2.43 28.88 5.12
C PHE A 91 -3.42 28.51 6.25
N ARG A 92 -3.92 27.27 6.27
CA ARG A 92 -4.86 26.80 7.30
C ARG A 92 -4.17 26.21 8.53
N ASP A 93 -2.96 25.69 8.37
CA ASP A 93 -2.18 25.10 9.45
C ASP A 93 -0.68 25.24 9.18
N SER A 94 -0.04 26.22 9.84
CA SER A 94 1.37 26.56 9.62
C SER A 94 2.34 25.49 10.13
N ARG A 95 1.86 24.44 10.82
CA ARG A 95 2.67 23.27 11.17
C ARG A 95 3.05 22.45 9.94
N TYR A 96 2.30 22.58 8.85
CA TYR A 96 2.50 21.85 7.61
C TYR A 96 2.93 22.77 6.47
N GLY A 97 3.84 22.28 5.62
CA GLY A 97 4.30 22.97 4.42
C GLY A 97 4.10 22.14 3.16
N ARG A 98 3.70 22.80 2.07
CA ARG A 98 3.76 22.23 0.72
C ARG A 98 5.20 22.30 0.23
N TYR A 99 5.76 21.19 -0.24
CA TYR A 99 7.00 21.26 -1.01
C TYR A 99 6.74 21.96 -2.35
N ALA A 100 7.47 23.04 -2.62
CA ALA A 100 7.24 23.88 -3.80
C ALA A 100 8.08 23.46 -5.03
N GLY A 101 9.18 22.73 -4.82
CA GLY A 101 10.07 22.29 -5.89
C GLY A 101 10.67 23.44 -6.74
N PRO A 102 11.31 23.09 -7.88
CA PRO A 102 11.72 21.73 -8.25
C PRO A 102 12.83 21.20 -7.33
N PHE A 103 12.91 19.88 -7.18
CA PHE A 103 14.06 19.22 -6.57
C PHE A 103 15.25 19.27 -7.50
N HIS A 104 16.42 19.56 -6.95
CA HIS A 104 17.67 19.51 -7.68
C HIS A 104 18.59 18.42 -7.11
N PRO A 105 19.28 17.61 -7.93
CA PRO A 105 20.14 16.53 -7.44
C PRO A 105 21.23 16.98 -6.45
N GLU A 106 21.71 18.22 -6.56
CA GLU A 106 22.65 18.84 -5.62
C GLU A 106 22.08 19.01 -4.20
N ASP A 107 20.76 19.06 -4.05
CA ASP A 107 20.05 19.11 -2.77
C ASP A 107 19.86 17.72 -2.16
N GLY A 108 20.40 16.67 -2.80
CA GLY A 108 20.31 15.28 -2.38
C GLY A 108 20.68 15.05 -0.92
N ALA A 109 19.84 14.30 -0.21
CA ALA A 109 20.23 13.73 1.07
C ALA A 109 21.44 12.82 0.86
N LYS A 110 22.30 12.71 1.88
CA LYS A 110 23.38 11.72 1.84
C LYS A 110 22.77 10.35 1.54
N PRO A 111 23.31 9.60 0.57
CA PRO A 111 22.76 8.30 0.24
C PRO A 111 22.72 7.44 1.50
N GLY A 112 21.52 7.01 1.87
CA GLY A 112 21.32 6.06 2.95
C GLY A 112 22.00 4.72 2.65
N PRO A 113 22.02 3.79 3.61
CA PRO A 113 22.40 2.42 3.31
C PRO A 113 21.59 1.90 2.11
N PRO A 114 22.21 1.14 1.18
CA PRO A 114 21.50 0.60 0.04
C PRO A 114 20.31 -0.21 0.55
N MET A 115 19.12 0.12 0.05
CA MET A 115 17.94 -0.64 0.41
C MET A 115 18.05 -2.04 -0.21
N PRO A 116 17.65 -3.10 0.52
CA PRO A 116 17.79 -4.46 0.05
C PRO A 116 16.80 -4.70 -1.10
N TRP A 117 17.33 -4.76 -2.32
CA TRP A 117 16.57 -5.10 -3.53
C TRP A 117 15.82 -6.42 -3.37
N GLY A 118 14.48 -6.37 -3.44
CA GLY A 118 13.61 -7.54 -3.60
C GLY A 118 12.40 -7.59 -2.65
N LYS A 119 11.55 -8.60 -2.83
CA LYS A 119 10.34 -8.79 -2.02
C LYS A 119 10.69 -9.00 -0.55
N VAL A 120 10.53 -7.97 0.26
CA VAL A 120 10.65 -8.02 1.72
C VAL A 120 9.24 -8.19 2.28
N ALA A 121 9.06 -9.15 3.21
CA ALA A 121 7.80 -9.31 3.90
C ALA A 121 7.37 -7.99 4.56
N SER A 122 6.07 -7.69 4.57
CA SER A 122 5.53 -6.51 5.24
C SER A 122 6.06 -6.42 6.67
N PRO A 123 6.64 -5.27 7.06
CA PRO A 123 7.22 -5.12 8.38
C PRO A 123 6.12 -5.15 9.45
N ALA A 124 6.49 -5.54 10.67
CA ALA A 124 5.61 -5.33 11.81
C ALA A 124 5.42 -3.83 12.03
N LEU A 125 4.22 -3.41 12.44
CA LEU A 125 3.94 -2.02 12.81
C LEU A 125 4.55 -1.74 14.18
N ARG A 126 5.84 -1.39 14.21
CA ARG A 126 6.64 -1.12 15.42
C ARG A 126 7.64 0.00 15.14
N GLY A 127 8.13 0.63 16.21
CA GLY A 127 9.11 1.70 16.09
C GLY A 127 8.46 3.02 15.68
N ARG A 128 9.20 3.84 14.94
CA ARG A 128 8.74 5.14 14.43
C ARG A 128 8.19 4.99 13.02
N VAL A 129 6.97 5.46 12.78
CA VAL A 129 6.30 5.46 11.49
C VAL A 129 5.88 6.89 11.14
N ALA A 130 6.24 7.35 9.94
CA ALA A 130 5.88 8.67 9.45
C ALA A 130 4.88 8.54 8.30
N LEU A 131 3.68 9.13 8.46
CA LEU A 131 2.67 9.20 7.42
C LEU A 131 2.96 10.39 6.50
N VAL A 132 3.34 10.10 5.25
CA VAL A 132 3.73 11.10 4.24
C VAL A 132 2.62 11.22 3.21
N SER A 133 2.12 12.44 2.96
CA SER A 133 0.99 12.66 2.06
C SER A 133 1.39 13.26 0.72
N MET A 134 0.87 12.69 -0.36
CA MET A 134 0.94 13.23 -1.70
C MET A 134 -0.47 13.41 -2.27
N PHE A 135 -0.84 14.65 -2.58
CA PHE A 135 -2.13 15.02 -3.14
C PHE A 135 -2.02 15.15 -4.66
N ILE A 136 -2.76 14.32 -5.38
CA ILE A 136 -2.72 14.26 -6.84
C ILE A 136 -4.08 14.73 -7.35
N GLY A 137 -4.10 15.83 -8.09
CA GLY A 137 -5.31 16.33 -8.75
C GLY A 137 -5.81 15.39 -9.85
N SER A 138 -6.95 15.74 -10.45
CA SER A 138 -7.56 14.99 -11.56
C SER A 138 -8.40 15.94 -12.39
N ASP A 139 -8.52 15.67 -13.69
CA ASP A 139 -9.45 16.37 -14.59
C ASP A 139 -9.30 17.90 -14.57
N GLY A 140 -8.05 18.37 -14.51
CA GLY A 140 -7.71 19.79 -14.43
C GLY A 140 -8.07 20.47 -13.11
N ARG A 141 -8.37 19.69 -12.06
CA ARG A 141 -8.66 20.18 -10.71
C ARG A 141 -7.63 19.71 -9.72
N SER A 142 -6.90 20.66 -9.16
CA SER A 142 -5.97 20.43 -8.05
C SER A 142 -6.70 20.32 -6.71
N TRP A 143 -5.99 19.83 -5.70
CA TRP A 143 -6.44 19.89 -4.32
C TRP A 143 -6.31 21.32 -3.77
N THR A 144 -7.36 21.80 -3.10
CA THR A 144 -7.33 23.10 -2.42
C THR A 144 -6.71 22.98 -1.03
N ASP A 145 -6.11 24.06 -0.51
CA ASP A 145 -5.53 24.07 0.84
C ASP A 145 -6.53 23.67 1.93
N SER A 146 -7.80 24.03 1.75
CA SER A 146 -8.86 23.69 2.71
C SER A 146 -9.23 22.21 2.66
N GLU A 147 -9.12 21.56 1.50
CA GLU A 147 -9.25 20.10 1.38
C GLU A 147 -8.06 19.39 2.01
N ILE A 148 -6.84 19.83 1.67
CA ILE A 148 -5.59 19.28 2.21
C ILE A 148 -5.57 19.37 3.73
N ALA A 149 -5.96 20.51 4.31
CA ALA A 149 -6.02 20.69 5.76
C ALA A 149 -6.97 19.69 6.42
N ARG A 150 -8.18 19.46 5.85
CA ARG A 150 -9.12 18.47 6.40
C ARG A 150 -8.58 17.05 6.34
N TRP A 151 -7.96 16.66 5.23
CA TRP A 151 -7.32 15.35 5.11
C TRP A 151 -6.17 15.19 6.10
N THR A 152 -5.35 16.22 6.27
CA THR A 152 -4.26 16.24 7.24
C THR A 152 -4.77 16.06 8.67
N THR A 153 -5.84 16.75 9.06
CA THR A 153 -6.51 16.54 10.37
C THR A 153 -7.00 15.10 10.56
N SER A 154 -7.57 14.48 9.51
CA SER A 154 -7.97 13.07 9.58
C SER A 154 -6.76 12.13 9.74
N ILE A 155 -5.64 12.41 9.08
CA ILE A 155 -4.41 11.63 9.19
C ILE A 155 -3.80 11.76 10.59
N GLU A 156 -3.81 12.96 11.19
CA GLU A 156 -3.42 13.15 12.60
C GLU A 156 -4.29 12.33 13.54
N TRP A 157 -5.60 12.26 13.27
CA TRP A 157 -6.51 11.43 14.06
C TRP A 157 -6.20 9.95 13.90
N VAL A 158 -5.92 9.48 12.69
CA VAL A 158 -5.48 8.10 12.41
C VAL A 158 -4.18 7.79 13.16
N ALA A 159 -3.17 8.65 13.09
CA ALA A 159 -1.89 8.45 13.78
C ALA A 159 -2.10 8.29 15.30
N ARG A 160 -2.93 9.15 15.92
CA ARG A 160 -3.28 9.03 17.34
C ARG A 160 -4.05 7.76 17.66
N TRP A 161 -5.02 7.39 16.83
CA TRP A 161 -5.82 6.18 17.03
C TRP A 161 -4.96 4.92 16.94
N ILE A 162 -4.06 4.80 15.95
CA ILE A 162 -3.13 3.66 15.81
C ILE A 162 -2.26 3.54 17.06
N ARG A 163 -1.71 4.65 17.55
CA ARG A 163 -0.92 4.66 18.79
C ARG A 163 -1.73 4.17 19.99
N GLN A 164 -2.95 4.67 20.16
CA GLN A 164 -3.83 4.25 21.26
C GLN A 164 -4.14 2.75 21.19
N GLU A 165 -4.39 2.22 20.00
CA GLU A 165 -4.63 0.79 19.83
C GLU A 165 -3.35 -0.02 20.08
N ALA A 166 -2.18 0.43 19.61
CA ALA A 166 -0.90 -0.21 19.89
C ALA A 166 -0.59 -0.25 21.41
N ASP A 167 -0.83 0.86 22.12
CA ASP A 167 -0.66 0.96 23.58
C ASP A 167 -1.50 -0.06 24.33
N ARG A 168 -2.73 -0.35 23.87
CA ARG A 168 -3.60 -1.39 24.47
C ARG A 168 -3.00 -2.79 24.39
N TYR A 169 -2.13 -3.05 23.41
CA TYR A 169 -1.39 -4.30 23.27
C TYR A 169 0.05 -4.22 23.82
N GLY A 170 0.45 -3.09 24.41
CA GLY A 170 1.82 -2.87 24.86
C GLY A 170 2.84 -2.88 23.73
N ALA A 171 2.41 -2.54 22.51
CA ALA A 171 3.28 -2.46 21.35
C ALA A 171 3.94 -1.08 21.27
N GLU A 172 5.26 -1.06 21.11
CA GLU A 172 6.03 0.18 20.99
C GLU A 172 5.88 0.74 19.57
N VAL A 173 4.93 1.65 19.39
CA VAL A 173 4.63 2.30 18.11
C VAL A 173 4.49 3.80 18.32
N ALA A 174 5.34 4.56 17.65
CA ALA A 174 5.20 6.00 17.49
C ALA A 174 4.76 6.28 16.05
N VAL A 175 3.59 6.88 15.87
CA VAL A 175 3.09 7.30 14.55
C VAL A 175 3.01 8.81 14.53
N GLY A 176 3.65 9.43 13.54
CA GLY A 176 3.64 10.87 13.29
C GLY A 176 3.22 11.20 11.86
N VAL A 177 2.80 12.43 11.64
CA VAL A 177 2.47 12.96 10.30
C VAL A 177 3.64 13.79 9.81
N ALA A 178 4.05 13.61 8.56
CA ALA A 178 5.10 14.43 7.97
C ALA A 178 4.69 15.92 7.98
N ASP A 179 5.60 16.79 8.42
CA ASP A 179 5.41 18.25 8.40
C ASP A 179 5.37 18.81 6.97
N THR A 180 5.68 17.98 5.97
CA THR A 180 5.77 18.33 4.56
C THR A 180 4.85 17.42 3.77
N TYR A 181 3.97 18.02 2.97
CA TYR A 181 3.17 17.31 1.99
C TYR A 181 3.53 17.71 0.58
N PHE A 182 3.14 16.87 -0.36
CA PHE A 182 3.39 17.05 -1.78
C PHE A 182 2.05 17.24 -2.49
N SER A 183 2.00 18.12 -3.49
CA SER A 183 0.78 18.36 -4.25
C SER A 183 1.12 18.62 -5.70
N VAL A 184 0.43 17.95 -6.61
CA VAL A 184 0.55 18.11 -8.06
C VAL A 184 -0.83 18.22 -8.70
N GLU A 185 -0.92 18.86 -9.87
CA GLU A 185 -2.20 19.06 -10.56
C GLU A 185 -2.84 17.74 -11.06
N GLY A 186 -2.05 16.68 -11.14
CA GLY A 186 -2.45 15.38 -11.66
C GLY A 186 -2.21 15.25 -13.17
N ASP A 187 -2.14 14.01 -13.65
CA ASP A 187 -1.91 13.74 -15.06
C ASP A 187 -3.21 13.98 -15.87
N ARG A 188 -3.10 14.63 -17.03
CA ARG A 188 -4.20 14.79 -17.99
C ARG A 188 -4.28 13.61 -18.96
N THR A 189 -3.35 12.66 -18.91
CA THR A 189 -3.45 11.49 -19.78
C THR A 189 -4.73 10.73 -19.45
N PRO A 190 -5.61 10.49 -20.44
CA PRO A 190 -6.77 9.63 -20.23
C PRO A 190 -6.25 8.24 -19.87
N GLU A 191 -6.36 7.87 -18.60
CA GLU A 191 -6.10 6.50 -18.19
C GLU A 191 -7.16 5.61 -18.82
N THR A 192 -6.72 4.52 -19.44
CA THR A 192 -7.60 3.50 -19.98
C THR A 192 -8.52 3.00 -18.86
N GLU A 193 -9.84 3.23 -19.01
CA GLU A 193 -10.86 2.85 -18.04
C GLU A 193 -10.67 1.40 -17.61
N ILE A 194 -10.66 1.19 -16.29
CA ILE A 194 -10.67 -0.15 -15.71
C ILE A 194 -12.09 -0.69 -15.92
N GLY A 195 -12.23 -1.70 -16.77
CA GLY A 195 -13.43 -2.53 -16.76
C GLY A 195 -13.61 -3.15 -15.37
N TYR A 196 -14.83 -3.08 -14.84
CA TYR A 196 -15.22 -3.68 -13.56
C TYR A 196 -14.72 -5.14 -13.48
N GLY A 197 -13.69 -5.37 -12.66
CA GLY A 197 -13.28 -6.72 -12.30
C GLY A 197 -14.37 -7.32 -11.41
N TRP A 198 -15.12 -8.29 -11.94
CA TRP A 198 -16.09 -9.04 -11.14
C TRP A 198 -15.38 -9.78 -10.02
N GLU A 199 -15.87 -9.63 -8.79
CA GLU A 199 -15.52 -10.48 -7.65
C GLU A 199 -15.65 -11.96 -8.07
N GLY A 200 -14.52 -12.68 -8.10
CA GLY A 200 -14.50 -14.13 -8.33
C GLY A 200 -13.53 -14.63 -9.41
N ALA A 201 -13.04 -13.76 -10.30
CA ALA A 201 -12.08 -14.15 -11.33
C ALA A 201 -10.65 -13.71 -10.96
N GLY A 202 -9.91 -14.59 -10.25
CA GLY A 202 -8.45 -14.55 -10.11
C GLY A 202 -7.84 -13.20 -9.69
N LEU A 203 -7.69 -13.00 -8.37
CA LEU A 203 -7.07 -11.84 -7.72
C LEU A 203 -5.73 -11.35 -8.31
N GLY A 204 -4.97 -12.18 -9.05
CA GLY A 204 -3.61 -11.84 -9.47
C GLY A 204 -3.45 -10.76 -10.54
N LEU A 205 -4.30 -10.72 -11.59
CA LEU A 205 -4.03 -9.86 -12.76
C LEU A 205 -4.51 -8.41 -12.57
N PHE A 206 -5.63 -8.20 -11.89
CA PHE A 206 -6.14 -6.86 -11.63
C PHE A 206 -5.29 -6.10 -10.61
N GLU A 207 -4.86 -6.77 -9.53
CA GLU A 207 -4.01 -6.17 -8.49
C GLU A 207 -2.64 -5.77 -9.06
N MET A 208 -2.01 -6.61 -9.87
CA MET A 208 -0.73 -6.28 -10.52
C MET A 208 -0.82 -5.06 -11.44
N ASN A 209 -1.93 -4.93 -12.18
CA ASN A 209 -2.16 -3.78 -13.04
C ASN A 209 -2.39 -2.51 -12.21
N SER A 210 -3.16 -2.60 -11.13
CA SER A 210 -3.38 -1.48 -10.20
C SER A 210 -2.08 -1.03 -9.53
N ILE A 211 -1.24 -1.95 -9.04
CA ILE A 211 0.07 -1.63 -8.45
C ILE A 211 0.96 -0.90 -9.45
N THR A 212 1.11 -1.45 -10.67
CA THR A 212 1.95 -0.85 -11.72
C THR A 212 1.48 0.56 -12.07
N ARG A 213 0.16 0.78 -12.14
CA ARG A 213 -0.44 2.10 -12.38
C ARG A 213 -0.17 3.06 -11.23
N SER A 214 -0.35 2.64 -9.98
CA SER A 214 -0.06 3.46 -8.81
C SER A 214 1.40 3.91 -8.76
N LEU A 215 2.33 3.00 -9.04
CA LEU A 215 3.76 3.30 -9.11
C LEU A 215 4.08 4.25 -10.27
N THR A 216 3.47 4.02 -11.44
CA THR A 216 3.62 4.91 -12.60
C THR A 216 3.10 6.31 -12.28
N LEU A 217 1.93 6.40 -11.64
CA LEU A 217 1.33 7.66 -11.23
C LEU A 217 2.21 8.40 -10.22
N MET A 218 2.73 7.70 -9.21
CA MET A 218 3.67 8.26 -8.24
C MET A 218 4.95 8.74 -8.91
N SER A 219 5.53 7.97 -9.85
CA SER A 219 6.73 8.38 -10.59
C SER A 219 6.51 9.65 -11.43
N ARG A 220 5.36 9.75 -12.13
CA ARG A 220 5.02 10.95 -12.89
C ARG A 220 4.80 12.15 -11.98
N ALA A 221 4.12 11.94 -10.85
CA ALA A 221 3.89 12.99 -9.87
C ALA A 221 5.20 13.44 -9.19
N ALA A 222 6.12 12.52 -8.92
CA ALA A 222 7.47 12.82 -8.44
C ALA A 222 8.27 13.64 -9.47
N ALA A 223 8.19 13.28 -10.76
CA ALA A 223 8.84 14.02 -11.84
C ALA A 223 8.34 15.47 -11.96
N GLN A 224 7.04 15.72 -11.74
CA GLN A 224 6.51 17.10 -11.70
C GLN A 224 7.10 17.95 -10.56
N LEU A 225 7.60 17.31 -9.51
CA LEU A 225 8.26 17.96 -8.37
C LEU A 225 9.79 18.06 -8.55
N GLY A 226 10.32 17.64 -9.70
CA GLY A 226 11.75 17.67 -10.04
C GLY A 226 12.56 16.44 -9.64
N PHE A 227 11.94 15.43 -9.02
CA PHE A 227 12.62 14.15 -8.76
C PHE A 227 12.77 13.34 -10.05
N HIS A 228 13.74 12.43 -10.10
CA HIS A 228 13.91 11.58 -11.29
C HIS A 228 12.72 10.64 -11.50
N ASP A 229 12.29 9.97 -10.43
CA ASP A 229 11.17 9.01 -10.40
C ASP A 229 10.66 8.81 -8.96
N SER A 230 9.75 7.86 -8.74
CA SER A 230 9.22 7.55 -7.40
C SER A 230 10.26 6.93 -6.47
N VAL A 231 11.25 6.19 -6.98
CA VAL A 231 12.29 5.56 -6.16
C VAL A 231 13.20 6.64 -5.59
N ASP A 232 13.66 7.55 -6.45
CA ASP A 232 14.44 8.72 -6.05
C ASP A 232 13.68 9.55 -5.02
N PHE A 233 12.41 9.85 -5.30
CA PHE A 233 11.55 10.60 -4.39
C PHE A 233 11.39 9.94 -3.01
N VAL A 234 11.08 8.64 -2.95
CA VAL A 234 10.93 7.92 -1.68
C VAL A 234 12.24 7.86 -0.92
N ARG A 235 13.36 7.64 -1.61
CA ARG A 235 14.69 7.61 -1.00
C ARG A 235 15.06 8.96 -0.40
N GLU A 236 14.83 10.05 -1.13
CA GLU A 236 15.17 11.40 -0.69
C GLU A 236 14.35 11.82 0.53
N VAL A 237 13.04 11.56 0.52
CA VAL A 237 12.17 11.88 1.66
C VAL A 237 12.43 10.95 2.84
N GLY A 238 12.58 9.65 2.59
CA GLY A 238 12.90 8.66 3.61
C GLY A 238 14.22 8.94 4.33
N GLY A 239 15.27 9.33 3.60
CA GLY A 239 16.57 9.70 4.16
C GLY A 239 16.51 10.91 5.11
N ARG A 240 15.51 11.78 4.96
CA ARG A 240 15.28 12.96 5.83
C ARG A 240 14.43 12.66 7.07
N LEU A 241 13.71 11.54 7.07
CA LEU A 241 12.86 11.10 8.18
C LEU A 241 13.64 10.35 9.28
N GLY A 242 14.96 10.25 9.15
CA GLY A 242 15.83 9.61 10.13
C GLY A 242 15.57 8.11 10.24
N SER A 243 15.21 7.63 11.43
CA SER A 243 14.92 6.22 11.68
C SER A 243 13.43 5.85 11.49
N ALA A 244 12.59 6.79 11.04
CA ALA A 244 11.17 6.52 10.85
C ALA A 244 10.92 5.76 9.54
N ILE A 245 10.02 4.78 9.58
CA ILE A 245 9.52 4.08 8.40
C ILE A 245 8.54 5.01 7.68
N PRO A 246 8.81 5.44 6.44
CA PRO A 246 7.86 6.23 5.68
C PRO A 246 6.70 5.36 5.20
N VAL A 247 5.47 5.84 5.41
CA VAL A 247 4.24 5.29 4.85
C VAL A 247 3.65 6.34 3.93
N TRP A 248 3.53 6.02 2.65
CA TRP A 248 3.05 6.96 1.64
C TRP A 248 1.54 6.86 1.48
N LEU A 249 0.86 7.99 1.60
CA LEU A 249 -0.57 8.14 1.36
C LEU A 249 -0.76 8.95 0.08
N LEU A 250 -1.22 8.29 -0.98
CA LEU A 250 -1.55 8.94 -2.25
C LEU A 250 -3.03 9.33 -2.24
N HIS A 251 -3.31 10.62 -2.10
CA HIS A 251 -4.66 11.18 -2.08
C HIS A 251 -5.08 11.58 -3.49
N LEU A 252 -5.83 10.70 -4.15
CA LEU A 252 -6.24 10.90 -5.53
C LEU A 252 -7.54 11.69 -5.58
N ARG A 253 -7.58 12.78 -6.34
CA ARG A 253 -8.81 13.55 -6.60
C ARG A 253 -9.72 12.83 -7.61
N ARG A 254 -9.93 11.52 -7.43
CA ARG A 254 -10.74 10.67 -8.29
C ARG A 254 -11.62 9.74 -7.45
N ALA A 255 -12.80 9.41 -7.98
CA ALA A 255 -13.63 8.35 -7.43
C ALA A 255 -12.95 6.99 -7.62
N GLY A 256 -12.98 6.15 -6.61
CA GLY A 256 -12.34 4.84 -6.68
C GLY A 256 -12.46 4.09 -5.36
N ARG A 257 -11.95 2.86 -5.38
CA ARG A 257 -11.80 2.04 -4.19
C ARG A 257 -10.38 2.20 -3.67
N SER A 258 -10.26 2.61 -2.42
CA SER A 258 -8.96 2.65 -1.74
C SER A 258 -8.37 1.25 -1.60
N PHE A 259 -7.05 1.19 -1.65
CA PHE A 259 -6.31 -0.05 -1.44
C PHE A 259 -4.87 0.26 -1.03
N ALA A 260 -4.24 -0.70 -0.37
CA ALA A 260 -2.86 -0.66 0.04
C ALA A 260 -2.00 -1.54 -0.88
N VAL A 261 -0.77 -1.10 -1.13
CA VAL A 261 0.30 -1.84 -1.78
C VAL A 261 1.39 -2.04 -0.73
N PRO A 262 1.39 -3.19 -0.03
CA PRO A 262 2.40 -3.50 0.96
C PRO A 262 3.76 -3.75 0.31
N LEU A 263 4.81 -3.72 1.14
CA LEU A 263 6.20 -3.80 0.68
C LEU A 263 6.52 -5.09 -0.09
N ASP A 264 5.82 -6.18 0.19
CA ASP A 264 6.04 -7.48 -0.47
C ASP A 264 5.41 -7.58 -1.87
N LEU A 265 4.54 -6.62 -2.22
CA LEU A 265 3.88 -6.52 -3.53
C LEU A 265 4.53 -5.48 -4.45
N THR A 266 5.32 -4.56 -3.91
CA THR A 266 6.12 -3.63 -4.71
C THR A 266 7.49 -4.22 -5.04
N GLU A 267 7.98 -3.96 -6.25
CA GLU A 267 9.38 -4.22 -6.61
C GLU A 267 10.27 -3.02 -6.27
N LEU A 268 9.68 -1.91 -5.81
CA LEU A 268 10.39 -0.71 -5.39
C LEU A 268 10.65 -0.74 -3.89
N ASP A 269 11.93 -0.73 -3.54
CA ASP A 269 12.36 -0.83 -2.16
C ASP A 269 11.85 0.32 -1.29
N GLY A 270 11.41 0.00 -0.08
CA GLY A 270 10.92 0.95 0.92
C GLY A 270 9.64 1.69 0.56
N VAL A 271 8.98 1.32 -0.54
CA VAL A 271 7.76 1.97 -1.01
C VAL A 271 6.52 1.21 -0.52
N SER A 272 6.00 1.58 0.65
CA SER A 272 4.67 1.15 1.09
C SER A 272 3.64 2.25 0.79
N LEU A 273 2.61 1.95 0.00
CA LEU A 273 1.67 2.93 -0.54
C LEU A 273 0.22 2.59 -0.18
N ALA A 274 -0.48 3.51 0.47
CA ALA A 274 -1.93 3.49 0.54
C ALA A 274 -2.49 4.48 -0.48
N LEU A 275 -3.39 4.01 -1.35
CA LEU A 275 -4.13 4.85 -2.27
C LEU A 275 -5.46 5.21 -1.64
N CYS A 276 -5.64 6.50 -1.37
CA CYS A 276 -6.85 7.06 -0.79
C CYS A 276 -7.63 7.80 -1.88
N TYR A 277 -8.68 7.15 -2.39
CA TYR A 277 -9.57 7.78 -3.36
C TYR A 277 -10.56 8.72 -2.67
N ALA A 278 -10.93 9.77 -3.38
CA ALA A 278 -11.99 10.67 -2.97
C ALA A 278 -13.35 10.01 -3.22
N HIS A 279 -14.05 9.65 -2.15
CA HIS A 279 -15.28 8.85 -2.23
C HIS A 279 -16.40 9.56 -3.01
N SER A 280 -16.98 8.84 -3.97
CA SER A 280 -18.16 9.21 -4.76
C SER A 280 -19.14 8.03 -4.72
N LYS A 281 -20.46 8.28 -4.77
CA LYS A 281 -21.46 7.19 -4.83
C LYS A 281 -21.34 6.35 -6.10
N ASN A 282 -20.71 6.89 -7.14
CA ASN A 282 -20.45 6.22 -8.41
C ASN A 282 -18.95 6.33 -8.75
N PHE A 283 -18.31 5.20 -9.03
CA PHE A 283 -16.88 5.12 -9.32
C PHE A 283 -16.47 5.78 -10.65
N SER A 284 -17.42 6.03 -11.55
CA SER A 284 -17.21 6.70 -12.84
C SER A 284 -17.37 8.22 -12.81
N ASP A 285 -17.93 8.78 -11.73
CA ASP A 285 -18.31 10.19 -11.73
C ASP A 285 -17.12 11.09 -11.39
N SER A 286 -16.98 12.18 -12.15
CA SER A 286 -16.08 13.28 -11.79
C SER A 286 -16.43 13.79 -10.39
N ILE A 287 -15.43 14.06 -9.56
CA ILE A 287 -15.66 14.60 -8.22
C ILE A 287 -16.07 16.07 -8.33
N VAL A 288 -17.39 16.29 -8.29
CA VAL A 288 -17.99 17.63 -8.33
C VAL A 288 -17.95 18.30 -6.96
N ARG A 289 -17.97 17.52 -5.87
CA ARG A 289 -17.98 18.02 -4.49
C ARG A 289 -16.62 17.84 -3.82
N SER A 290 -16.36 18.67 -2.82
CA SER A 290 -15.14 18.53 -2.03
C SER A 290 -15.11 17.16 -1.34
N PRO A 291 -14.05 16.35 -1.52
CA PRO A 291 -14.01 15.02 -0.94
C PRO A 291 -13.89 15.09 0.58
N THR A 292 -14.64 14.23 1.25
CA THR A 292 -14.59 14.09 2.70
C THR A 292 -13.60 12.97 3.04
N PRO A 293 -12.59 13.24 3.88
CA PRO A 293 -11.70 12.17 4.34
C PRO A 293 -12.46 11.17 5.20
N ASP A 294 -12.22 9.88 4.98
CA ASP A 294 -12.69 8.81 5.84
C ASP A 294 -11.50 8.28 6.65
N ALA A 295 -11.41 8.71 7.91
CA ALA A 295 -10.32 8.32 8.79
C ALA A 295 -10.32 6.80 9.08
N ALA A 296 -11.48 6.13 9.06
CA ALA A 296 -11.55 4.68 9.21
C ALA A 296 -10.91 3.98 8.02
N MET A 297 -11.24 4.42 6.80
CA MET A 297 -10.60 3.91 5.59
C MET A 297 -9.08 4.17 5.59
N ILE A 298 -8.63 5.39 5.91
CA ILE A 298 -7.18 5.68 5.95
C ILE A 298 -6.46 4.78 6.97
N ALA A 299 -7.03 4.59 8.16
CA ALA A 299 -6.47 3.68 9.15
C ALA A 299 -6.41 2.25 8.62
N HIS A 300 -7.50 1.75 8.03
CA HIS A 300 -7.60 0.42 7.44
C HIS A 300 -6.50 0.18 6.40
N GLU A 301 -6.32 1.10 5.44
CA GLU A 301 -5.28 0.98 4.42
C GLU A 301 -3.87 1.05 5.01
N VAL A 302 -3.63 1.91 6.01
CA VAL A 302 -2.34 1.97 6.70
C VAL A 302 -2.02 0.62 7.35
N LEU A 303 -2.99 -0.05 7.99
CA LEU A 303 -2.76 -1.33 8.65
C LEU A 303 -2.43 -2.47 7.65
N HIS A 304 -3.00 -2.44 6.44
CA HIS A 304 -2.62 -3.38 5.38
C HIS A 304 -1.14 -3.30 5.00
N LEU A 305 -0.55 -2.10 5.02
CA LEU A 305 0.88 -1.91 4.72
C LEU A 305 1.80 -2.63 5.71
N PHE A 306 1.27 -3.02 6.87
CA PHE A 306 1.97 -3.78 7.91
C PHE A 306 1.43 -5.22 8.03
N GLY A 307 0.77 -5.73 7.00
CA GLY A 307 0.39 -7.13 6.87
C GLY A 307 -0.94 -7.52 7.50
N ALA A 308 -1.76 -6.56 7.94
CA ALA A 308 -3.13 -6.87 8.36
C ALA A 308 -3.95 -7.41 7.17
N SER A 309 -4.73 -8.47 7.41
CA SER A 309 -5.58 -9.07 6.38
C SER A 309 -7.02 -8.57 6.47
N ASP A 310 -7.69 -8.50 5.31
CA ASP A 310 -9.12 -8.21 5.23
C ASP A 310 -9.98 -9.27 5.92
N LYS A 311 -11.01 -8.83 6.64
CA LYS A 311 -11.92 -9.70 7.40
C LYS A 311 -13.39 -9.47 7.05
N TYR A 312 -13.71 -8.49 6.21
CA TYR A 312 -15.06 -8.31 5.67
C TYR A 312 -15.41 -9.47 4.72
N GLY A 313 -16.71 -9.73 4.55
CA GLY A 313 -17.19 -10.87 3.76
C GLY A 313 -17.02 -12.25 4.41
N VAL A 314 -16.21 -12.37 5.48
CA VAL A 314 -16.02 -13.60 6.24
C VAL A 314 -16.98 -13.63 7.45
N PRO A 315 -17.81 -14.69 7.61
CA PRO A 315 -18.68 -14.83 8.79
C PRO A 315 -17.88 -14.85 10.10
N LEU A 316 -18.38 -14.19 11.16
CA LEU A 316 -17.70 -14.18 12.47
C LEU A 316 -17.43 -15.58 13.04
N ALA A 317 -18.31 -16.55 12.75
CA ALA A 317 -18.17 -17.94 13.18
C ALA A 317 -16.96 -18.66 12.55
N SER A 318 -16.37 -18.11 11.49
CA SER A 318 -15.14 -18.62 10.86
C SER A 318 -13.88 -18.26 11.66
N PHE A 319 -13.97 -17.33 12.62
CA PHE A 319 -12.87 -16.97 13.51
C PHE A 319 -13.03 -17.63 14.88
N ARG A 320 -11.92 -17.86 15.58
CA ARG A 320 -12.02 -18.31 16.98
C ARG A 320 -12.71 -17.23 17.82
N PRO A 321 -13.56 -17.60 18.80
CA PRO A 321 -14.29 -16.64 19.61
C PRO A 321 -13.39 -15.56 20.21
N GLY A 322 -13.79 -14.30 20.07
CA GLY A 322 -13.08 -13.14 20.61
C GLY A 322 -11.86 -12.66 19.83
N LEU A 323 -11.42 -13.37 18.77
CA LEU A 323 -10.29 -12.93 17.93
C LEU A 323 -10.65 -11.84 16.93
N VAL A 324 -11.91 -11.81 16.50
CA VAL A 324 -12.47 -10.85 15.55
C VAL A 324 -13.91 -10.56 15.97
N THR A 325 -14.32 -9.30 15.93
CA THR A 325 -15.65 -8.82 16.27
C THR A 325 -16.13 -7.84 15.21
N ASN A 326 -17.41 -7.45 15.22
CA ASN A 326 -17.97 -6.43 14.32
C ASN A 326 -17.32 -5.03 14.46
N ARG A 327 -16.42 -4.84 15.43
CA ARG A 327 -15.68 -3.59 15.63
C ARG A 327 -14.24 -3.64 15.13
N ASP A 328 -13.79 -4.77 14.59
CA ASP A 328 -12.46 -4.86 13.99
C ASP A 328 -12.38 -3.88 12.81
N ILE A 329 -11.37 -3.02 12.81
CA ILE A 329 -11.04 -2.10 11.71
C ILE A 329 -10.88 -2.83 10.38
N MET A 330 -10.42 -4.09 10.40
CA MET A 330 -10.25 -4.88 9.17
C MET A 330 -11.56 -5.49 8.65
N ARG A 331 -12.69 -5.31 9.33
CA ARG A 331 -14.02 -5.65 8.82
C ARG A 331 -14.76 -4.46 8.22
N MET A 332 -14.45 -3.24 8.65
CA MET A 332 -15.11 -2.02 8.16
C MET A 332 -16.66 -2.05 8.23
N ASP A 333 -17.25 -2.82 9.16
CA ASP A 333 -18.71 -2.94 9.34
C ASP A 333 -19.36 -1.62 9.82
N VAL A 334 -18.55 -0.68 10.32
CA VAL A 334 -18.94 0.69 10.68
C VAL A 334 -17.93 1.69 10.13
N SER A 335 -18.38 2.89 9.74
CA SER A 335 -17.52 3.92 9.10
C SER A 335 -16.83 4.88 10.08
N ARG A 336 -17.20 4.86 11.37
CA ARG A 336 -16.68 5.81 12.36
C ARG A 336 -15.48 5.22 13.09
N LEU A 337 -14.30 5.82 12.92
CA LEU A 337 -13.03 5.33 13.49
C LEU A 337 -13.10 5.17 15.02
N GLU A 338 -13.79 6.04 15.74
CA GLU A 338 -13.95 5.94 17.20
C GLU A 338 -14.77 4.74 17.68
N ARG A 339 -15.50 4.08 16.76
CA ARG A 339 -16.27 2.86 17.05
C ARG A 339 -15.52 1.60 16.65
N LEU A 340 -14.41 1.75 15.94
CA LEU A 340 -13.54 0.68 15.50
C LEU A 340 -12.39 0.48 16.47
N ARG A 341 -11.80 -0.71 16.42
CA ARG A 341 -10.65 -1.11 17.21
C ARG A 341 -9.79 -2.11 16.44
N VAL A 342 -8.57 -2.31 16.89
CA VAL A 342 -7.75 -3.44 16.43
C VAL A 342 -8.09 -4.64 17.30
N ASP A 343 -8.71 -5.66 16.71
CA ASP A 343 -9.01 -6.92 17.40
C ASP A 343 -7.77 -7.84 17.49
N PRO A 344 -7.78 -8.86 18.37
CA PRO A 344 -6.60 -9.66 18.66
C PRO A 344 -5.98 -10.36 17.44
N LEU A 345 -6.78 -10.78 16.45
CA LEU A 345 -6.22 -11.34 15.22
C LEU A 345 -5.44 -10.29 14.42
N THR A 346 -6.03 -9.12 14.20
CA THR A 346 -5.36 -8.00 13.51
C THR A 346 -4.10 -7.55 14.26
N ALA A 347 -4.14 -7.46 15.60
CA ALA A 347 -2.96 -7.11 16.39
C ALA A 347 -1.80 -8.11 16.21
N ARG A 348 -2.10 -9.41 16.07
CA ARG A 348 -1.08 -10.44 15.79
C ARG A 348 -0.46 -10.29 14.41
N GLU A 349 -1.28 -9.99 13.41
CA GLU A 349 -0.83 -9.73 12.03
C GLU A 349 0.12 -8.54 11.99
N LEU A 350 -0.23 -7.44 12.68
CA LEU A 350 0.60 -6.25 12.84
C LEU A 350 1.88 -6.46 13.68
N GLY A 351 2.03 -7.64 14.30
CA GLY A 351 3.17 -7.97 15.14
C GLY A 351 3.15 -7.30 16.53
N TRP A 352 2.00 -6.87 17.03
CA TRP A 352 1.85 -6.24 18.35
C TRP A 352 1.92 -7.26 19.50
N GLY A 353 1.54 -8.51 19.25
CA GLY A 353 1.79 -9.64 20.17
C GLY A 353 0.62 -10.62 20.24
N ASP A 354 0.82 -11.72 20.98
CA ASP A 354 -0.23 -12.71 21.27
C ASP A 354 -1.06 -12.37 22.51
N ALA A 355 -0.63 -11.35 23.26
CA ALA A 355 -1.24 -10.94 24.52
C ALA A 355 -2.65 -10.39 24.29
N ALA A 356 -3.59 -10.79 25.15
CA ALA A 356 -4.88 -10.12 25.23
C ALA A 356 -4.64 -8.62 25.50
N PRO A 357 -5.49 -7.71 24.98
CA PRO A 357 -5.36 -6.30 25.27
C PRO A 357 -5.34 -6.11 26.79
N VAL A 358 -4.40 -5.29 27.28
CA VAL A 358 -4.30 -4.96 28.70
C VAL A 358 -5.62 -4.31 29.09
N SER A 359 -6.44 -5.01 29.87
CA SER A 359 -7.66 -4.43 30.41
C SER A 359 -7.25 -3.20 31.22
N LYS A 360 -7.70 -2.01 30.80
CA LYS A 360 -7.61 -0.85 31.70
C LYS A 360 -8.29 -1.27 33.01
N PRO A 361 -7.67 -1.04 34.18
CA PRO A 361 -8.36 -1.26 35.44
C PRO A 361 -9.69 -0.51 35.36
N GLU A 362 -10.81 -1.22 35.54
CA GLU A 362 -12.11 -0.59 35.64
C GLU A 362 -11.97 0.49 36.72
N GLU A 363 -12.20 1.76 36.35
CA GLU A 363 -12.34 2.81 37.33
C GLU A 363 -13.39 2.33 38.34
N PRO A 364 -13.06 2.26 39.64
CA PRO A 364 -14.01 1.76 40.63
C PRO A 364 -15.28 2.58 40.48
N ALA A 365 -16.37 1.90 40.17
CA ALA A 365 -17.68 2.50 39.99
C ALA A 365 -17.91 3.47 41.15
N GLY A 366 -17.96 4.77 40.80
CA GLY A 366 -18.03 5.84 41.79
C GLY A 366 -19.08 5.49 42.83
N SER A 367 -18.66 5.43 44.09
CA SER A 367 -19.56 5.16 45.19
C SER A 367 -20.69 6.22 45.15
N PRO A 368 -21.96 5.81 45.18
CA PRO A 368 -23.05 6.77 45.26
C PRO A 368 -22.90 7.54 46.58
N GLY A 369 -22.75 8.87 46.46
CA GLY A 369 -22.76 9.81 47.58
C GLY A 369 -24.17 10.20 47.98
#